data_AF-A0A3B0SN94-F1
#
_entry.id   AF-A0A3B0SN94-F1
#
_cell.length_a   1.000
_cell.length_b   1.000
_cell.length_c   1.000
_cell.angle_alpha   90.00
_cell.angle_beta   90.00
_cell.angle_gamma   90.00
#
_symmetry.space_group_name_H-M   'P 1'
#
loop_
_entity.id
_entity.type
_entity.pdbx_description
1 polymer ?
#
loop_
_entity_poly.entity_id
_entity_poly.type
_entity_poly.pdbx_seq_one_letter_code
_entity_poly.pdbx_strand_id
1 'polypeptide(L)'
;MHRGLRQQRDRISLYFLFGLFVLLPLTVVFGHKGVAPWLLLASLPAFARGDFWQSAFGQLFDQPDLRNPFFFGFASIIAFCVWIFLSGFWSPRGQPSLAFYVLAPVIVGGSVVWFSLHLSRLWSYRLSYAYAISIAAGMAVLLFEGMSGGLLRSLLPPDDPSPERARDIIALGRGVTALAPALFPAAIIVSLIWNRYVSLGLLLLGVAAAFSNDVTANAVAISAGLVAGVIAFKAPRRTIMFTGWTVIVLLLLAPLAALLPVETIFQSVGDGLPSSWLHRVAIWQSVAAKIPGGLPFGYGADFARAWQETAPLINVPGAGAPLELMPTHPHNMFLQI
;
A
#
# COMPACT_ATOMS: atom_id res chain seq x y z
N MET A 1 -9.80 7.95 41.94
CA MET A 1 -10.66 7.11 41.07
C MET A 1 -10.29 7.17 39.58
N HIS A 2 -10.07 8.34 38.95
CA HIS A 2 -9.81 8.43 37.50
C HIS A 2 -8.61 7.66 36.93
N ARG A 3 -7.53 7.46 37.70
CA ARG A 3 -6.36 6.69 37.24
C ARG A 3 -6.66 5.20 36.98
N GLY A 4 -7.60 4.61 37.73
CA GLY A 4 -7.97 3.19 37.58
C GLY A 4 -8.73 2.92 36.28
N LEU A 5 -9.73 3.75 35.97
CA LEU A 5 -10.55 3.60 34.76
C LEU A 5 -9.72 3.75 33.47
N ARG A 6 -8.78 4.72 33.43
CA ARG A 6 -7.88 4.90 32.28
C ARG A 6 -7.01 3.65 32.07
N GLN A 7 -6.39 3.13 33.13
CA GLN A 7 -5.56 1.92 33.03
C GLN A 7 -6.36 0.68 32.60
N GLN A 8 -7.59 0.53 33.08
CA GLN A 8 -8.47 -0.57 32.66
C GLN A 8 -8.84 -0.46 31.19
N ARG A 9 -9.24 0.74 30.72
CA ARG A 9 -9.51 1.03 29.31
C ARG A 9 -8.29 0.71 28.43
N ASP A 10 -7.11 1.14 28.84
CA ASP A 10 -5.87 0.89 28.12
C ASP A 10 -5.57 -0.60 27.99
N ARG A 11 -5.78 -1.39 29.05
CA ARG A 11 -5.63 -2.85 29.01
C ARG A 11 -6.60 -3.50 28.04
N ILE A 12 -7.88 -3.13 28.05
CA ILE A 12 -8.90 -3.68 27.14
C ILE A 12 -8.53 -3.38 25.69
N SER A 13 -8.20 -2.13 25.39
CA SER A 13 -7.73 -1.70 24.07
C SER A 13 -6.53 -2.49 23.58
N LEU A 14 -5.60 -2.82 24.47
CA LEU A 14 -4.40 -3.57 24.12
C LEU A 14 -4.70 -5.05 23.88
N TYR A 15 -5.52 -5.69 24.71
CA TYR A 15 -5.96 -7.07 24.46
C TYR A 15 -6.70 -7.19 23.12
N PHE A 16 -7.52 -6.19 22.80
CA PHE A 16 -8.17 -6.10 21.50
C PHE A 16 -7.16 -6.01 20.35
N LEU A 17 -6.15 -5.13 20.45
CA LEU A 17 -5.09 -5.03 19.44
C LEU A 17 -4.24 -6.30 19.33
N PHE A 18 -3.95 -6.98 20.44
CA PHE A 18 -3.26 -8.28 20.41
C PHE A 18 -4.09 -9.33 19.67
N GLY A 19 -5.40 -9.40 19.94
CA GLY A 19 -6.30 -10.28 19.19
C GLY A 19 -6.25 -10.00 17.69
N LEU A 20 -6.27 -8.71 17.29
CA LEU A 20 -6.14 -8.33 15.88
C LEU A 20 -4.80 -8.74 15.27
N PHE A 21 -3.68 -8.59 15.99
CA PHE A 21 -2.37 -9.03 15.48
C PHE A 21 -2.26 -10.55 15.34
N VAL A 22 -2.93 -11.32 16.19
CA VAL A 22 -3.02 -12.78 16.04
C VAL A 22 -3.82 -13.16 14.80
N LEU A 23 -4.85 -12.37 14.46
CA LEU A 23 -5.71 -12.63 13.29
C LEU A 23 -5.10 -12.18 11.96
N LEU A 24 -4.20 -11.19 11.95
CA LEU A 24 -3.63 -10.63 10.71
C LEU A 24 -2.96 -11.69 9.81
N PRO A 25 -2.14 -12.65 10.30
CA PRO A 25 -1.59 -13.72 9.47
C PRO A 25 -2.64 -14.61 8.82
N LEU A 26 -3.81 -14.76 9.45
CA LEU A 26 -4.93 -15.54 8.90
C LEU A 26 -5.69 -14.74 7.85
N THR A 27 -5.84 -13.43 8.03
CA THR A 27 -6.61 -12.59 7.11
C THR A 27 -5.81 -12.14 5.90
N VAL A 28 -4.47 -12.13 5.96
CA VAL A 28 -3.63 -11.69 4.85
C VAL A 28 -3.72 -12.59 3.62
N VAL A 29 -4.08 -13.87 3.79
CA VAL A 29 -4.33 -14.81 2.68
C VAL A 29 -5.47 -14.34 1.77
N PHE A 30 -6.41 -13.54 2.30
CA PHE A 30 -7.48 -12.90 1.53
C PHE A 30 -7.05 -11.58 0.85
N GLY A 31 -5.75 -11.26 0.91
CA GLY A 31 -5.14 -10.09 0.28
C GLY A 31 -5.56 -8.77 0.92
N HIS A 32 -5.52 -7.70 0.12
CA HIS A 32 -5.90 -6.35 0.54
C HIS A 32 -7.29 -6.21 1.18
N LYS A 33 -8.25 -7.10 0.84
CA LYS A 33 -9.60 -7.09 1.43
C LYS A 33 -9.60 -7.43 2.92
N GLY A 34 -8.63 -8.20 3.41
CA GLY A 34 -8.50 -8.54 4.84
C GLY A 34 -7.84 -7.43 5.67
N VAL A 35 -6.98 -6.61 5.05
CA VAL A 35 -6.18 -5.59 5.76
C VAL A 35 -7.00 -4.33 6.08
N ALA A 36 -7.92 -3.92 5.21
CA ALA A 36 -8.72 -2.71 5.45
C ALA A 36 -9.66 -2.82 6.67
N PRO A 37 -10.47 -3.89 6.83
CA PRO A 37 -11.26 -4.11 8.05
C PRO A 37 -10.38 -4.21 9.29
N TRP A 38 -9.21 -4.85 9.17
CA TRP A 38 -8.24 -4.96 10.25
C TRP A 38 -7.75 -3.59 10.74
N LEU A 39 -7.37 -2.69 9.82
CA LEU A 39 -6.97 -1.32 10.14
C LEU A 39 -8.10 -0.53 10.80
N LEU A 40 -9.32 -0.65 10.26
CA LEU A 40 -10.50 0.00 10.83
C LEU A 40 -10.75 -0.47 12.27
N LEU A 41 -10.71 -1.78 12.51
CA LEU A 41 -10.84 -2.33 13.86
C LEU A 41 -9.71 -1.80 14.76
N ALA A 42 -8.46 -1.80 14.29
CA ALA A 42 -7.31 -1.31 15.06
C ALA A 42 -7.43 0.17 15.46
N SER A 43 -8.23 0.99 14.77
CA SER A 43 -8.48 2.39 15.13
C SER A 43 -9.48 2.58 16.28
N LEU A 44 -10.35 1.61 16.55
CA LEU A 44 -11.41 1.74 17.57
C LEU A 44 -10.89 2.13 18.95
N PRO A 45 -9.77 1.57 19.46
CA PRO A 45 -9.14 2.03 20.69
C PRO A 45 -8.83 3.53 20.73
N ALA A 46 -8.38 4.12 19.62
CA ALA A 46 -8.05 5.53 19.56
C ALA A 46 -9.33 6.38 19.59
N PHE A 47 -10.32 6.03 18.76
CA PHE A 47 -11.60 6.74 18.70
C PHE A 47 -12.40 6.67 20.00
N ALA A 48 -12.40 5.51 20.67
CA ALA A 48 -13.09 5.31 21.95
C ALA A 48 -12.48 6.13 23.10
N ARG A 49 -11.26 6.68 22.95
CA ARG A 49 -10.63 7.48 24.00
C ARG A 49 -11.16 8.92 24.08
N GLY A 50 -11.73 9.47 23.01
CA GLY A 50 -12.15 10.89 22.91
C GLY A 50 -10.96 11.87 22.85
N ASP A 51 -9.94 11.64 23.68
CA ASP A 51 -8.70 12.42 23.77
C ASP A 51 -7.94 12.50 22.44
N PHE A 52 -8.11 11.52 21.55
CA PHE A 52 -7.55 11.56 20.19
C PHE A 52 -8.00 12.82 19.45
N TRP A 53 -9.30 13.11 19.46
CA TRP A 53 -9.86 14.25 18.74
C TRP A 53 -9.37 15.59 19.33
N GLN A 54 -9.28 15.68 20.65
CA GLN A 54 -8.81 16.89 21.32
C GLN A 54 -7.31 17.12 21.14
N SER A 55 -6.49 16.09 21.34
CA SER A 55 -5.03 16.23 21.33
C SER A 55 -4.43 16.20 19.93
N ALA A 56 -4.90 15.33 19.04
CA ALA A 56 -4.33 15.20 17.70
C ALA A 56 -4.70 16.42 16.85
N PHE A 57 -5.95 16.88 16.90
CA PHE A 57 -6.36 18.08 16.16
C PHE A 57 -5.99 19.37 16.90
N GLY A 58 -6.04 19.41 18.24
CA GLY A 58 -5.57 20.56 19.01
C GLY A 58 -4.12 20.91 18.68
N GLN A 59 -3.21 19.94 18.70
CA GLN A 59 -1.80 20.18 18.33
C GLN A 59 -1.61 20.69 16.89
N LEU A 60 -2.50 20.31 15.96
CA LEU A 60 -2.44 20.76 14.58
C LEU A 60 -2.97 22.21 14.42
N PHE A 61 -3.93 22.64 15.22
CA PHE A 61 -4.60 23.94 15.08
C PHE A 61 -4.15 25.00 16.08
N ASP A 62 -3.55 24.62 17.21
CA ASP A 62 -3.13 25.57 18.24
C ASP A 62 -1.92 26.40 17.79
N GLN A 63 -1.05 25.85 16.93
CA GLN A 63 0.13 26.55 16.36
C GLN A 63 0.40 26.10 14.92
N PRO A 64 -0.39 26.58 13.93
CA PRO A 64 -0.19 26.21 12.54
C PRO A 64 1.13 26.80 12.03
N ASP A 65 2.12 25.94 11.78
CA ASP A 65 3.42 26.32 11.23
C ASP A 65 3.78 25.42 10.04
N LEU A 66 3.87 26.00 8.84
CA LEU A 66 4.28 25.28 7.63
C LEU A 66 5.74 24.81 7.67
N ARG A 67 6.57 25.34 8.58
CA ARG A 67 7.92 24.84 8.83
C ARG A 67 7.91 23.55 9.65
N ASN A 68 6.83 23.27 10.38
CA ASN A 68 6.64 22.01 11.07
C ASN A 68 6.26 20.92 10.06
N PRO A 69 7.10 19.88 9.86
CA PRO A 69 6.84 18.84 8.87
C PRO A 69 5.55 18.05 9.15
N PHE A 70 5.11 17.94 10.40
CA PHE A 70 3.86 17.26 10.74
C PHE A 70 2.65 18.07 10.28
N PHE A 71 2.63 19.37 10.55
CA PHE A 71 1.56 20.26 10.09
C PHE A 71 1.55 20.36 8.56
N PHE A 72 2.72 20.53 7.94
CA PHE A 72 2.83 20.56 6.48
C PHE A 72 2.35 19.27 5.83
N GLY A 73 2.72 18.11 6.38
CA GLY A 73 2.24 16.81 5.91
C GLY A 73 0.72 16.66 6.05
N PHE A 74 0.15 17.06 7.19
CA PHE A 74 -1.30 17.07 7.40
C PHE A 74 -2.01 17.99 6.40
N ALA A 75 -1.55 19.24 6.27
CA ALA A 75 -2.10 20.21 5.32
C ALA A 75 -2.02 19.71 3.88
N SER A 76 -0.93 19.03 3.50
CA SER A 76 -0.76 18.43 2.17
C SER A 76 -1.79 17.33 1.92
N ILE A 77 -2.07 16.47 2.91
CA ILE A 77 -3.09 15.43 2.79
C ILE A 77 -4.50 16.04 2.68
N ILE A 78 -4.81 17.07 3.48
CA ILE A 78 -6.08 17.77 3.38
C ILE A 78 -6.22 18.44 2.01
N ALA A 79 -5.19 19.14 1.54
CA ALA A 79 -5.16 19.74 0.21
C ALA A 79 -5.38 18.69 -0.89
N PHE A 80 -4.76 17.50 -0.75
CA PHE A 80 -4.97 16.39 -1.67
C PHE A 80 -6.41 15.85 -1.62
N CYS A 81 -7.01 15.70 -0.43
CA CYS A 81 -8.41 15.28 -0.31
C CYS A 81 -9.38 16.32 -0.88
N VAL A 82 -9.11 17.61 -0.67
CA VAL A 82 -9.88 18.71 -1.27
C VAL A 82 -9.74 18.67 -2.78
N TRP A 83 -8.52 18.44 -3.31
CA TRP A 83 -8.30 18.27 -4.74
C TRP A 83 -9.13 17.11 -5.29
N ILE A 84 -9.10 15.93 -4.66
CA ILE A 84 -9.93 14.79 -5.06
C ILE A 84 -11.42 15.15 -5.06
N PHE A 85 -11.89 15.83 -4.02
CA PHE A 85 -13.29 16.25 -3.90
C PHE A 85 -13.69 17.18 -5.05
N LEU A 86 -12.89 18.22 -5.32
CA LEU A 86 -13.12 19.17 -6.42
C LEU A 86 -13.06 18.45 -7.76
N SER A 87 -12.04 17.61 -7.97
CA SER A 87 -11.83 16.86 -9.20
C SER A 87 -12.93 15.84 -9.50
N GLY A 88 -13.66 15.41 -8.46
CA GLY A 88 -14.86 14.60 -8.62
C GLY A 88 -15.96 15.28 -9.43
N PHE A 89 -16.05 16.62 -9.44
CA PHE A 89 -17.10 17.35 -10.17
C PHE A 89 -16.88 17.40 -11.69
N TRP A 90 -15.64 17.38 -12.16
CA TRP A 90 -15.34 17.27 -13.61
C TRP A 90 -14.90 15.87 -14.04
N SER A 91 -14.80 14.92 -13.09
CA SER A 91 -14.58 13.51 -13.42
C SER A 91 -15.74 12.95 -14.25
N PRO A 92 -15.49 12.05 -15.22
CA PRO A 92 -16.56 11.43 -16.00
C PRO A 92 -17.60 10.67 -15.16
N ARG A 93 -17.25 10.24 -13.94
CA ARG A 93 -18.14 9.52 -13.04
C ARG A 93 -18.86 10.39 -12.01
N GLY A 94 -18.48 11.65 -11.85
CA GLY A 94 -19.11 12.55 -10.88
C GLY A 94 -19.00 12.06 -9.42
N GLN A 95 -17.82 11.63 -8.95
CA GLN A 95 -17.65 11.00 -7.63
C GLN A 95 -16.83 11.86 -6.62
N PRO A 96 -17.35 13.02 -6.15
CA PRO A 96 -16.64 13.83 -5.16
C PRO A 96 -16.48 13.12 -3.81
N SER A 97 -17.32 12.12 -3.52
CA SER A 97 -17.23 11.31 -2.30
C SER A 97 -15.96 10.46 -2.20
N LEU A 98 -15.21 10.27 -3.30
CA LEU A 98 -13.92 9.55 -3.28
C LEU A 98 -12.92 10.19 -2.30
N ALA A 99 -13.02 11.49 -2.08
CA ALA A 99 -12.21 12.19 -1.08
C ALA A 99 -12.36 11.60 0.32
N PHE A 100 -13.56 11.15 0.69
CA PHE A 100 -13.80 10.51 1.99
C PHE A 100 -13.20 9.11 2.06
N TYR A 101 -13.14 8.38 0.94
CA TYR A 101 -12.46 7.08 0.88
C TYR A 101 -10.95 7.18 0.97
N VAL A 102 -10.36 8.33 0.60
CA VAL A 102 -8.93 8.62 0.80
C VAL A 102 -8.66 9.17 2.20
N LEU A 103 -9.53 10.05 2.70
CA LEU A 103 -9.39 10.64 4.03
C LEU A 103 -9.60 9.60 5.15
N ALA A 104 -10.53 8.66 4.99
CA ALA A 104 -10.83 7.68 6.04
C ALA A 104 -9.61 6.81 6.41
N PRO A 105 -8.86 6.19 5.48
CA PRO A 105 -7.61 5.49 5.79
C PRO A 105 -6.56 6.37 6.47
N VAL A 106 -6.46 7.66 6.10
CA VAL A 106 -5.54 8.60 6.77
C VAL A 106 -5.93 8.79 8.23
N ILE A 107 -7.21 9.02 8.52
CA ILE A 107 -7.70 9.20 9.90
C ILE A 107 -7.52 7.90 10.68
N VAL A 108 -7.91 6.75 10.11
CA VAL A 108 -7.77 5.43 10.71
C VAL A 108 -6.30 5.13 11.02
N GLY A 109 -5.40 5.26 10.05
CA GLY A 109 -3.96 5.04 10.23
C GLY A 109 -3.34 6.02 11.23
N GLY A 110 -3.67 7.30 11.12
CA GLY A 110 -3.22 8.35 12.03
C GLY A 110 -3.65 8.09 13.47
N SER A 111 -4.87 7.57 13.68
CA SER A 111 -5.38 7.22 15.00
C SER A 111 -4.63 6.04 15.63
N VAL A 112 -4.24 5.03 14.85
CA VAL A 112 -3.44 3.88 15.31
C VAL A 112 -2.03 4.34 15.71
N VAL A 113 -1.42 5.22 14.90
CA VAL A 113 -0.11 5.83 15.21
C VAL A 113 -0.21 6.66 16.48
N TRP A 114 -1.19 7.56 16.58
CA TRP A 114 -1.42 8.38 17.76
C TRP A 114 -1.61 7.51 19.01
N PHE A 115 -2.45 6.47 18.94
CA PHE A 115 -2.68 5.56 20.05
C PHE A 115 -1.37 4.92 20.52
N SER A 116 -0.57 4.44 19.58
CA SER A 116 0.72 3.78 19.84
C SER A 116 1.73 4.71 20.52
N LEU A 117 1.76 5.99 20.13
CA LEU A 117 2.64 7.02 20.72
C LEU A 117 2.24 7.40 22.15
N HIS A 118 0.97 7.20 22.52
CA HIS A 118 0.45 7.54 23.86
C HIS A 118 0.41 6.34 24.82
N LEU A 119 1.00 5.20 24.44
CA LEU A 119 1.17 4.06 25.32
C LEU A 119 2.36 4.23 26.27
N SER A 120 2.27 3.66 27.46
CA SER A 120 3.44 3.52 28.33
C SER A 120 4.53 2.68 27.65
N ARG A 121 5.80 2.88 28.01
CA ARG A 121 6.95 2.16 27.44
C ARG A 121 6.77 0.63 27.42
N LEU A 122 6.25 0.05 28.52
CA LEU A 122 6.01 -1.40 28.61
C LEU A 122 4.98 -1.88 27.58
N TRP A 123 3.89 -1.14 27.41
CA TRP A 123 2.83 -1.49 26.47
C TRP A 123 3.21 -1.22 25.02
N SER A 124 3.94 -0.15 24.76
CA SER A 124 4.55 0.11 23.45
C SER A 124 5.46 -1.05 23.06
N TYR A 125 6.36 -1.50 23.95
CA TYR A 125 7.21 -2.67 23.72
C TYR A 125 6.43 -3.93 23.38
N ARG A 126 5.40 -4.27 24.17
CA ARG A 126 4.56 -5.45 23.91
C ARG A 126 3.81 -5.36 22.59
N LEU A 127 3.27 -4.19 22.26
CA LEU A 127 2.56 -3.96 21.00
C LEU A 127 3.51 -4.07 19.80
N SER A 128 4.71 -3.48 19.89
CA SER A 128 5.75 -3.60 18.87
C SER A 128 6.17 -5.06 18.67
N TYR A 129 6.32 -5.83 19.75
CA TYR A 129 6.62 -7.26 19.70
C TYR A 129 5.52 -8.04 18.96
N ALA A 130 4.25 -7.81 19.32
CA ALA A 130 3.12 -8.46 18.65
C ALA A 130 3.01 -8.09 17.18
N TYR A 131 3.22 -6.81 16.84
CA TYR A 131 3.28 -6.34 15.46
C TYR A 131 4.38 -7.07 14.67
N ALA A 132 5.61 -7.13 15.20
CA ALA A 132 6.73 -7.79 14.54
C ALA A 132 6.47 -9.28 14.30
N ILE A 133 5.95 -9.99 15.30
CA ILE A 133 5.55 -11.40 15.16
C ILE A 133 4.44 -11.56 14.13
N SER A 134 3.45 -10.68 14.15
CA SER A 134 2.31 -10.72 13.24
C SER A 134 2.75 -10.53 11.77
N ILE A 135 3.65 -9.59 11.51
CA ILE A 135 4.22 -9.39 10.17
C ILE A 135 5.07 -10.60 9.76
N ALA A 136 5.90 -11.13 10.66
CA ALA A 136 6.71 -12.32 10.38
C ALA A 136 5.84 -13.54 10.06
N ALA A 137 4.81 -13.79 10.88
CA ALA A 137 3.85 -14.87 10.66
C ALA A 137 3.05 -14.67 9.37
N GLY A 138 2.61 -13.45 9.08
CA GLY A 138 1.91 -13.13 7.83
C GLY A 138 2.78 -13.38 6.59
N MET A 139 4.06 -13.00 6.61
CA MET A 139 4.98 -13.31 5.53
C MET A 139 5.28 -14.81 5.41
N ALA A 140 5.39 -15.52 6.54
CA ALA A 140 5.57 -16.98 6.54
C ALA A 140 4.36 -17.70 5.94
N VAL A 141 3.14 -17.27 6.28
CA VAL A 141 1.90 -17.80 5.70
C VAL A 141 1.84 -17.51 4.19
N LEU A 142 2.17 -16.29 3.76
CA LEU A 142 2.19 -15.95 2.33
C LEU A 142 3.27 -16.72 1.54
N LEU A 143 4.44 -16.96 2.13
CA LEU A 143 5.45 -17.82 1.55
C LEU A 143 4.93 -19.25 1.40
N PHE A 144 4.32 -19.80 2.46
CA PHE A 144 3.72 -21.14 2.43
C PHE A 144 2.63 -21.25 1.36
N GLU A 145 1.73 -20.27 1.27
CA GLU A 145 0.70 -20.22 0.24
C GLU A 145 1.30 -20.16 -1.16
N GLY A 146 2.33 -19.33 -1.39
CA GLY A 146 3.01 -19.28 -2.67
C GLY A 146 3.69 -20.60 -3.05
N MET A 147 4.38 -21.23 -2.11
CA MET A 147 5.03 -22.53 -2.34
C MET A 147 4.06 -23.69 -2.54
N SER A 148 2.88 -23.64 -1.90
CA SER A 148 1.87 -24.69 -1.98
C SER A 148 0.86 -24.49 -3.10
N GLY A 149 0.92 -23.37 -3.83
CA GLY A 149 -0.08 -23.04 -4.85
C GLY A 149 -1.43 -22.60 -4.28
N GLY A 150 -1.46 -22.06 -3.07
CA GLY A 150 -2.66 -21.52 -2.41
C GLY A 150 -3.47 -22.55 -1.62
N LEU A 151 -2.82 -23.43 -0.87
CA LEU A 151 -3.47 -24.50 -0.12
C LEU A 151 -4.53 -23.99 0.87
N LEU A 152 -4.18 -23.05 1.75
CA LEU A 152 -5.11 -22.49 2.74
C LEU A 152 -6.26 -21.76 2.06
N ARG A 153 -5.98 -21.05 0.96
CA ARG A 153 -7.04 -20.41 0.18
C ARG A 153 -7.98 -21.43 -0.47
N SER A 154 -7.47 -22.59 -0.91
CA SER A 154 -8.29 -23.65 -1.48
C SER A 154 -9.29 -24.28 -0.48
N LEU A 155 -9.08 -24.08 0.83
CA LEU A 155 -9.97 -24.57 1.88
C LEU A 155 -11.18 -23.65 2.12
N LEU A 156 -11.23 -22.43 1.54
CA LEU A 156 -12.22 -21.39 1.88
C LEU A 156 -12.56 -20.45 0.69
N PRO A 157 -13.73 -20.52 0.02
CA PRO A 157 -14.73 -21.60 -0.14
C PRO A 157 -14.35 -22.57 -1.30
N PRO A 158 -15.02 -23.74 -1.39
CA PRO A 158 -14.60 -24.86 -2.23
C PRO A 158 -14.92 -24.66 -3.73
N ASP A 159 -14.04 -25.21 -4.57
CA ASP A 159 -14.22 -25.51 -6.00
C ASP A 159 -15.09 -24.53 -6.81
N ASP A 160 -14.57 -23.33 -7.04
CA ASP A 160 -15.02 -22.53 -8.19
C ASP A 160 -14.14 -22.82 -9.41
N PRO A 161 -14.63 -23.55 -10.43
CA PRO A 161 -13.92 -23.74 -11.69
C PRO A 161 -13.95 -22.50 -12.59
N SER A 162 -14.60 -21.40 -12.18
CA SER A 162 -14.73 -20.20 -12.99
C SER A 162 -13.37 -19.48 -13.19
N PRO A 163 -13.26 -18.64 -14.24
CA PRO A 163 -12.13 -17.73 -14.43
C PRO A 163 -11.86 -16.79 -13.24
N GLU A 164 -12.80 -16.67 -12.29
CA GLU A 164 -12.62 -15.88 -11.07
C GLU A 164 -11.57 -16.50 -10.12
N ARG A 165 -11.31 -17.81 -10.20
CA ARG A 165 -10.24 -18.47 -9.43
C ARG A 165 -8.84 -17.94 -9.78
N ALA A 166 -8.60 -17.56 -11.04
CA ALA A 166 -7.35 -16.91 -11.44
C ALA A 166 -7.22 -15.50 -10.81
N ARG A 167 -8.34 -14.78 -10.64
CA ARG A 167 -8.37 -13.50 -9.92
C ARG A 167 -8.09 -13.68 -8.43
N ASP A 168 -8.40 -14.84 -7.87
CA ASP A 168 -8.15 -15.20 -6.48
C ASP A 168 -6.68 -15.52 -6.17
N ILE A 169 -5.96 -16.20 -7.07
CA ILE A 169 -4.50 -16.36 -6.96
C ILE A 169 -3.79 -15.00 -7.05
N ILE A 170 -4.26 -14.13 -7.95
CA ILE A 170 -3.78 -12.73 -8.02
C ILE A 170 -4.06 -12.00 -6.69
N ALA A 171 -5.16 -12.30 -5.99
CA ALA A 171 -5.47 -11.71 -4.70
C ALA A 171 -4.52 -12.17 -3.57
N LEU A 172 -3.94 -13.38 -3.66
CA LEU A 172 -2.90 -13.84 -2.75
C LEU A 172 -1.62 -12.99 -2.88
N GLY A 173 -1.16 -12.76 -4.11
CA GLY A 173 -0.02 -11.87 -4.38
C GLY A 173 -0.24 -10.43 -3.87
N ARG A 174 -1.50 -9.95 -3.85
CA ARG A 174 -1.86 -8.65 -3.24
C ARG A 174 -1.70 -8.64 -1.72
N GLY A 175 -1.72 -9.79 -1.05
CA GLY A 175 -1.41 -9.91 0.37
C GLY A 175 0.03 -9.50 0.67
N VAL A 176 0.98 -9.97 -0.16
CA VAL A 176 2.39 -9.54 -0.07
C VAL A 176 2.50 -8.04 -0.31
N THR A 177 1.82 -7.50 -1.33
CA THR A 177 1.84 -6.05 -1.61
C THR A 177 1.31 -5.23 -0.42
N ALA A 178 0.31 -5.74 0.30
CA ALA A 178 -0.26 -5.06 1.45
C ALA A 178 0.66 -5.10 2.70
N LEU A 179 1.39 -6.20 2.93
CA LEU A 179 2.30 -6.33 4.07
C LEU A 179 3.73 -5.82 3.81
N ALA A 180 4.17 -5.73 2.55
CA ALA A 180 5.53 -5.33 2.23
C ALA A 180 5.96 -3.98 2.85
N PRO A 181 5.11 -2.92 2.88
CA PRO A 181 5.47 -1.67 3.57
C PRO A 181 5.67 -1.85 5.09
N ALA A 182 4.93 -2.76 5.71
CA ALA A 182 5.01 -3.07 7.14
C ALA A 182 6.26 -3.90 7.50
N LEU A 183 6.92 -4.51 6.51
CA LEU A 183 8.10 -5.34 6.72
C LEU A 183 9.29 -4.55 7.27
N PHE A 184 9.53 -3.32 6.77
CA PHE A 184 10.67 -2.51 7.21
C PHE A 184 10.53 -2.00 8.66
N PRO A 185 9.39 -1.41 9.09
CA PRO A 185 9.17 -1.09 10.50
C PRO A 185 9.28 -2.34 11.40
N ALA A 186 8.73 -3.48 10.97
CA ALA A 186 8.85 -4.73 11.72
C ALA A 186 10.32 -5.17 11.85
N ALA A 187 11.10 -5.10 10.77
CA ALA A 187 12.52 -5.42 10.77
C ALA A 187 13.33 -4.50 11.71
N ILE A 188 12.99 -3.20 11.76
CA ILE A 188 13.60 -2.26 12.72
C ILE A 188 13.28 -2.69 14.15
N ILE A 189 12.01 -2.97 14.46
CA ILE A 189 11.58 -3.44 15.79
C ILE A 189 12.33 -4.73 16.17
N VAL A 190 12.38 -5.71 15.26
CA VAL A 190 13.13 -6.96 15.43
C VAL A 190 14.61 -6.71 15.73
N SER A 191 15.23 -5.75 15.04
CA SER A 191 16.63 -5.42 15.26
C SER A 191 16.90 -4.81 16.64
N LEU A 192 15.92 -4.06 17.17
CA LEU A 192 15.98 -3.40 18.48
C LEU A 192 15.67 -4.36 19.64
N ILE A 193 14.77 -5.32 19.42
CA ILE A 193 14.33 -6.26 20.48
C ILE A 193 15.23 -7.50 20.53
N TRP A 194 15.59 -8.04 19.38
CA TRP A 194 16.37 -9.28 19.28
C TRP A 194 17.78 -8.98 18.75
N ASN A 195 17.98 -9.03 17.44
CA ASN A 195 19.27 -8.69 16.82
C ASN A 195 19.12 -8.44 15.31
N ARG A 196 20.18 -7.90 14.71
CA ARG A 196 20.27 -7.59 13.28
C ARG A 196 20.13 -8.80 12.35
N TYR A 197 20.49 -10.01 12.78
CA TYR A 197 20.42 -11.21 11.95
C TYR A 197 18.98 -11.71 11.83
N VAL A 198 18.20 -11.66 12.91
CA VAL A 198 16.75 -11.95 12.86
C VAL A 198 16.03 -10.91 12.00
N SER A 199 16.45 -9.64 12.08
CA SER A 199 15.92 -8.56 11.24
C SER A 199 16.16 -8.82 9.76
N LEU A 200 17.38 -9.22 9.40
CA LEU A 200 17.71 -9.65 8.04
C LEU A 200 16.88 -10.88 7.62
N GLY A 201 16.73 -11.87 8.50
CA GLY A 201 15.90 -13.05 8.25
C GLY A 201 14.44 -12.69 7.93
N LEU A 202 13.85 -11.73 8.65
CA LEU A 202 12.50 -11.24 8.35
C LEU A 202 12.42 -10.56 6.98
N LEU A 203 13.42 -9.77 6.61
CA LEU A 203 13.48 -9.13 5.29
C LEU A 203 13.61 -10.15 4.16
N LEU A 204 14.49 -11.14 4.33
CA LEU A 204 14.66 -12.25 3.38
C LEU A 204 13.39 -13.10 3.26
N LEU A 205 12.66 -13.31 4.37
CA LEU A 205 11.37 -13.97 4.35
C LEU A 205 10.36 -13.22 3.48
N GLY A 206 10.31 -11.88 3.57
CA GLY A 206 9.44 -11.08 2.71
C GLY A 206 9.84 -11.12 1.24
N VAL A 207 11.14 -11.15 0.93
CA VAL A 207 11.64 -11.35 -0.44
C VAL A 207 11.23 -12.72 -0.97
N ALA A 208 11.44 -13.79 -0.19
CA ALA A 208 11.03 -15.14 -0.56
C ALA A 208 9.53 -15.23 -0.81
N ALA A 209 8.70 -14.65 0.07
CA ALA A 209 7.26 -14.59 -0.10
C ALA A 209 6.85 -13.82 -1.37
N ALA A 210 7.56 -12.75 -1.73
CA ALA A 210 7.28 -12.00 -2.95
C ALA A 210 7.59 -12.81 -4.22
N PHE A 211 8.72 -13.55 -4.23
CA PHE A 211 9.08 -14.41 -5.34
C PHE A 211 8.15 -15.61 -5.47
N SER A 212 7.79 -16.28 -4.37
CA SER A 212 6.91 -17.46 -4.40
C SER A 212 5.49 -17.15 -4.86
N ASN A 213 5.09 -15.88 -4.86
CA ASN A 213 3.76 -15.43 -5.29
C ASN A 213 3.79 -14.74 -6.68
N ASP A 214 4.89 -14.90 -7.44
CA ASP A 214 5.09 -14.31 -8.77
C ASP A 214 4.90 -12.78 -8.85
N VAL A 215 5.04 -12.08 -7.73
CA VAL A 215 4.94 -10.61 -7.68
C VAL A 215 6.33 -10.00 -7.77
N THR A 216 6.95 -10.11 -8.94
CA THR A 216 8.29 -9.57 -9.22
C THR A 216 8.45 -8.09 -8.85
N ALA A 217 7.39 -7.29 -9.01
CA ALA A 217 7.37 -5.89 -8.59
C ALA A 217 7.60 -5.71 -7.08
N ASN A 218 7.02 -6.58 -6.24
CA ASN A 218 7.24 -6.54 -4.79
C ASN A 218 8.68 -6.94 -4.46
N ALA A 219 9.23 -7.96 -5.12
CA ALA A 219 10.61 -8.38 -4.91
C ALA A 219 11.61 -7.26 -5.26
N VAL A 220 11.39 -6.58 -6.39
CA VAL A 220 12.18 -5.40 -6.80
C VAL A 220 12.03 -4.26 -5.80
N ALA A 221 10.81 -3.96 -5.35
CA ALA A 221 10.56 -2.89 -4.39
C ALA A 221 11.22 -3.15 -3.02
N ILE A 222 11.10 -4.37 -2.49
CA ILE A 222 11.76 -4.76 -1.23
C ILE A 222 13.28 -4.69 -1.40
N SER A 223 13.82 -5.17 -2.52
CA SER A 223 15.26 -5.10 -2.81
C SER A 223 15.76 -3.65 -2.91
N ALA A 224 15.02 -2.78 -3.59
CA ALA A 224 15.33 -1.34 -3.65
C ALA A 224 15.28 -0.70 -2.26
N GLY A 225 14.31 -1.07 -1.42
CA GLY A 225 14.22 -0.64 -0.04
C GLY A 225 15.41 -1.11 0.82
N LEU A 226 15.91 -2.33 0.61
CA LEU A 226 17.14 -2.82 1.24
C LEU A 226 18.35 -2.00 0.84
N VAL A 227 18.52 -1.71 -0.46
CA VAL A 227 19.60 -0.86 -0.95
C VAL A 227 19.51 0.54 -0.35
N ALA A 228 18.32 1.14 -0.33
CA ALA A 228 18.09 2.42 0.33
C ALA A 228 18.45 2.35 1.82
N GLY A 229 18.05 1.30 2.53
CA GLY A 229 18.41 1.07 3.93
C GLY A 229 19.92 0.99 4.16
N VAL A 230 20.66 0.31 3.27
CA VAL A 230 22.13 0.22 3.33
C VAL A 230 22.78 1.60 3.19
N ILE A 231 22.31 2.41 2.22
CA ILE A 231 22.81 3.77 2.00
C ILE A 231 22.44 4.67 3.20
N ALA A 232 21.26 4.48 3.79
CA ALA A 232 20.78 5.24 4.93
C ALA A 232 21.66 5.09 6.19
N PHE A 233 22.38 3.96 6.36
CA PHE A 233 23.33 3.82 7.48
C PHE A 233 24.44 4.87 7.46
N LYS A 234 24.91 5.27 6.28
CA LYS A 234 25.97 6.29 6.13
C LYS A 234 25.41 7.69 5.91
N ALA A 235 24.24 7.80 5.27
CA ALA A 235 23.69 9.08 4.87
C ALA A 235 22.15 9.10 4.94
N PRO A 236 21.54 9.08 6.13
CA PRO A 236 20.09 8.90 6.29
C PRO A 236 19.29 10.04 5.65
N ARG A 237 19.67 11.30 5.93
CA ARG A 237 19.00 12.48 5.36
C ARG A 237 19.11 12.53 3.83
N ARG A 238 20.31 12.26 3.29
CA ARG A 238 20.53 12.25 1.84
C ARG A 238 19.76 11.13 1.16
N THR A 239 19.63 9.96 1.80
CA THR A 239 18.85 8.84 1.27
C THR A 239 17.37 9.19 1.18
N ILE A 240 16.79 9.76 2.24
CA ILE A 240 15.39 10.21 2.24
C ILE A 240 15.17 11.28 1.15
N MET A 241 16.06 12.27 1.06
CA MET A 241 15.97 13.29 0.02
C MET A 241 16.08 12.69 -1.38
N PHE A 242 17.06 11.81 -1.62
CA PHE A 242 17.29 11.18 -2.91
C PHE A 242 16.10 10.33 -3.35
N THR A 243 15.57 9.50 -2.46
CA THR A 243 14.40 8.66 -2.75
C THR A 243 13.15 9.51 -3.01
N GLY A 244 12.91 10.54 -2.20
CA GLY A 244 11.81 11.49 -2.43
C GLY A 244 11.92 12.22 -3.77
N TRP A 245 13.10 12.78 -4.08
CA TRP A 245 13.36 13.44 -5.36
C TRP A 245 13.26 12.47 -6.54
N THR A 246 13.70 11.23 -6.39
CA THR A 246 13.58 10.21 -7.43
C THR A 246 12.11 9.98 -7.77
N VAL A 247 11.23 9.84 -6.77
CA VAL A 247 9.78 9.73 -7.01
C VAL A 247 9.25 10.96 -7.74
N ILE A 248 9.57 12.17 -7.28
CA ILE A 248 9.11 13.41 -7.92
C ILE A 248 9.57 13.48 -9.38
N VAL A 249 10.85 13.21 -9.64
CA VAL A 249 11.43 13.22 -11.00
C VAL A 249 10.76 12.17 -11.87
N LEU A 250 10.55 10.94 -11.38
CA LEU A 250 9.84 9.90 -12.13
C LEU A 250 8.40 10.31 -12.46
N LEU A 251 7.70 10.99 -11.54
CA LEU A 251 6.36 11.53 -11.80
C LEU A 251 6.39 12.61 -12.90
N LEU A 252 7.37 13.53 -12.86
CA LEU A 252 7.52 14.59 -13.86
C LEU A 252 7.92 14.04 -15.24
N LEU A 253 8.68 12.94 -15.28
CA LEU A 253 9.10 12.28 -16.51
C LEU A 253 8.05 11.30 -17.06
N ALA A 254 6.97 11.01 -16.32
CA ALA A 254 5.93 10.07 -16.75
C ALA A 254 5.35 10.36 -18.15
N PRO A 255 5.12 11.62 -18.58
CA PRO A 255 4.64 11.92 -19.93
C PRO A 255 5.59 11.45 -21.05
N LEU A 256 6.89 11.30 -20.78
CA LEU A 256 7.84 10.81 -21.78
C LEU A 256 7.62 9.34 -22.15
N ALA A 257 6.89 8.57 -21.33
CA ALA A 257 6.52 7.20 -21.68
C ALA A 257 5.61 7.14 -22.93
N ALA A 258 5.00 8.26 -23.34
CA ALA A 258 4.25 8.36 -24.60
C ALA A 258 5.13 8.09 -25.83
N LEU A 259 6.46 8.27 -25.69
CA LEU A 259 7.45 8.03 -26.75
C LEU A 259 7.93 6.58 -26.83
N LEU A 260 7.41 5.68 -25.98
CA LEU A 260 7.79 4.27 -26.02
C LEU A 260 7.32 3.63 -27.34
N PRO A 261 8.21 2.97 -28.10
CA PRO A 261 7.86 2.34 -29.37
C PRO A 261 7.25 0.95 -29.13
N VAL A 262 6.04 0.92 -28.56
CA VAL A 262 5.34 -0.31 -28.11
C VAL A 262 5.29 -1.36 -29.22
N GLU A 263 4.91 -0.98 -30.43
CA GLU A 263 4.79 -1.89 -31.58
C GLU A 263 6.14 -2.51 -31.96
N THR A 264 7.21 -1.71 -31.94
CA THR A 264 8.58 -2.19 -32.22
C THR A 264 9.06 -3.14 -31.13
N ILE A 265 8.76 -2.84 -29.87
CA ILE A 265 9.09 -3.74 -28.74
C ILE A 265 8.33 -5.06 -28.88
N PHE A 266 7.03 -5.02 -29.22
CA PHE A 266 6.21 -6.22 -29.38
C PHE A 266 6.71 -7.09 -30.53
N GLN A 267 7.09 -6.49 -31.66
CA GLN A 267 7.64 -7.20 -32.82
C GLN A 267 9.03 -7.79 -32.56
N SER A 268 9.90 -7.07 -31.85
CA SER A 268 11.28 -7.50 -31.60
C SER A 268 11.41 -8.57 -30.53
N VAL A 269 10.59 -8.48 -29.48
CA VAL A 269 10.64 -9.40 -28.35
C VAL A 269 9.76 -10.63 -28.58
N GLY A 270 8.63 -10.48 -29.28
CA GLY A 270 7.62 -11.53 -29.41
C GLY A 270 7.23 -12.09 -28.04
N ASP A 271 7.32 -13.41 -27.89
CA ASP A 271 7.01 -14.13 -26.64
C ASP A 271 8.23 -14.25 -25.70
N GLY A 272 9.34 -13.55 -25.99
CA GLY A 272 10.57 -13.62 -25.20
C GLY A 272 10.51 -12.94 -23.83
N LEU A 273 9.48 -12.15 -23.55
CA LEU A 273 9.21 -11.55 -22.24
C LEU A 273 7.83 -11.96 -21.72
N PRO A 274 7.61 -11.96 -20.39
CA PRO A 274 6.29 -12.21 -19.83
C PRO A 274 5.26 -11.22 -20.38
N SER A 275 4.08 -11.72 -20.78
CA SER A 275 2.99 -10.89 -21.31
C SER A 275 2.59 -9.76 -20.35
N SER A 276 2.67 -9.97 -19.04
CA SER A 276 2.42 -8.94 -18.03
C SER A 276 3.40 -7.75 -18.06
N TRP A 277 4.62 -7.94 -18.56
CA TRP A 277 5.60 -6.86 -18.72
C TRP A 277 5.30 -6.06 -19.99
N LEU A 278 5.05 -6.76 -21.10
CA LEU A 278 4.65 -6.15 -22.37
C LEU A 278 3.34 -5.38 -22.23
N HIS A 279 2.38 -5.91 -21.48
CA HIS A 279 1.14 -5.23 -21.14
C HIS A 279 1.40 -3.91 -20.42
N ARG A 280 2.28 -3.87 -19.41
CA ARG A 280 2.63 -2.64 -18.69
C ARG A 280 3.28 -1.58 -19.59
N VAL A 281 4.07 -1.98 -20.58
CA VAL A 281 4.67 -1.06 -21.55
C VAL A 281 3.59 -0.36 -22.38
N ALA A 282 2.61 -1.11 -22.86
CA ALA A 282 1.45 -0.54 -23.57
C ALA A 282 0.61 0.38 -22.67
N ILE A 283 0.34 -0.05 -21.42
CA ILE A 283 -0.38 0.78 -20.44
C ILE A 283 0.35 2.10 -20.20
N TRP A 284 1.65 2.08 -19.93
CA TRP A 284 2.44 3.29 -19.67
C TRP A 284 2.45 4.26 -20.85
N GLN A 285 2.61 3.74 -22.07
CA GLN A 285 2.57 4.57 -23.27
C GLN A 285 1.20 5.23 -23.44
N SER A 286 0.11 4.46 -23.28
CA SER A 286 -1.24 4.97 -23.48
C SER A 286 -1.66 5.93 -22.37
N VAL A 287 -1.31 5.64 -21.12
CA VAL A 287 -1.47 6.56 -19.98
C VAL A 287 -0.74 7.86 -20.26
N ALA A 288 0.53 7.80 -20.62
CA ALA A 288 1.35 8.99 -20.84
C ALA A 288 0.86 9.83 -22.03
N ALA A 289 0.43 9.18 -23.12
CA ALA A 289 -0.16 9.86 -24.27
C ALA A 289 -1.47 10.58 -23.94
N LYS A 290 -2.18 10.14 -22.89
CA LYS A 290 -3.42 10.76 -22.42
C LYS A 290 -3.17 12.02 -21.58
N ILE A 291 -2.07 12.08 -20.81
CA ILE A 291 -1.77 13.18 -19.87
C ILE A 291 -1.99 14.59 -20.46
N PRO A 292 -1.47 14.93 -21.66
CA PRO A 292 -1.57 16.30 -22.19
C PRO A 292 -3.02 16.79 -22.34
N GLY A 293 -3.96 15.90 -22.64
CA GLY A 293 -5.37 16.27 -22.85
C GLY A 293 -6.14 16.55 -21.55
N GLY A 294 -5.56 16.28 -20.38
CA GLY A 294 -6.14 16.61 -19.08
C GLY A 294 -5.55 17.89 -18.46
N LEU A 295 -4.50 18.49 -19.04
CA LEU A 295 -3.84 19.64 -18.42
C LEU A 295 -4.72 20.90 -18.44
N PRO A 296 -4.62 21.77 -17.41
CA PRO A 296 -3.73 21.66 -16.25
C PRO A 296 -4.33 20.90 -15.05
N PHE A 297 -5.60 20.52 -15.10
CA PHE A 297 -6.38 20.06 -13.94
C PHE A 297 -6.63 18.54 -13.89
N GLY A 298 -6.02 17.79 -14.79
CA GLY A 298 -6.24 16.36 -14.95
C GLY A 298 -7.65 16.02 -15.47
N TYR A 299 -7.95 14.73 -15.53
CA TYR A 299 -9.25 14.22 -15.97
C TYR A 299 -10.26 14.01 -14.83
N GLY A 300 -9.86 14.33 -13.61
CA GLY A 300 -10.69 14.16 -12.42
C GLY A 300 -10.51 12.80 -11.73
N ALA A 301 -10.97 12.75 -10.47
CA ALA A 301 -10.95 11.57 -9.64
C ALA A 301 -11.61 10.34 -10.32
N ASP A 302 -11.03 9.16 -10.13
CA ASP A 302 -11.53 7.88 -10.68
C ASP A 302 -11.57 7.79 -12.23
N PHE A 303 -10.96 8.73 -12.96
CA PHE A 303 -10.95 8.72 -14.44
C PHE A 303 -10.47 7.39 -15.04
N ALA A 304 -9.41 6.80 -14.49
CA ALA A 304 -8.86 5.54 -15.01
C ALA A 304 -9.90 4.41 -15.07
N ARG A 305 -10.86 4.39 -14.13
CA ARG A 305 -11.93 3.39 -14.15
C ARG A 305 -13.02 3.70 -15.18
N ALA A 306 -13.33 4.99 -15.39
CA ALA A 306 -14.24 5.40 -16.46
C ALA A 306 -13.63 5.08 -17.83
N TRP A 307 -12.32 5.28 -17.98
CA TRP A 307 -11.62 4.95 -19.20
C TRP A 307 -11.53 3.44 -19.41
N GLN A 308 -11.36 2.63 -18.35
CA GLN A 308 -11.39 1.16 -18.45
C GLN A 308 -12.63 0.64 -19.20
N GLU A 309 -13.79 1.26 -19.02
CA GLU A 309 -15.06 0.84 -19.65
C GLU A 309 -15.11 1.12 -21.15
N THR A 310 -14.28 2.03 -21.65
CA THR A 310 -14.33 2.54 -23.03
C THR A 310 -13.01 2.35 -23.79
N ALA A 311 -11.94 1.98 -23.09
CA ALA A 311 -10.63 1.78 -23.67
C ALA A 311 -10.64 0.53 -24.58
N PRO A 312 -9.95 0.56 -25.72
CA PRO A 312 -9.85 -0.61 -26.59
C PRO A 312 -9.09 -1.74 -25.87
N LEU A 313 -9.42 -2.97 -26.24
CA LEU A 313 -8.56 -4.12 -25.91
C LEU A 313 -7.31 -4.07 -26.79
N ILE A 314 -6.19 -4.53 -26.24
CA ILE A 314 -4.92 -4.63 -26.96
C ILE A 314 -4.45 -6.07 -27.07
N ASN A 315 -3.87 -6.39 -28.21
CA ASN A 315 -3.21 -7.67 -28.42
C ASN A 315 -1.79 -7.57 -27.86
N VAL A 316 -1.50 -8.35 -26.82
CA VAL A 316 -0.17 -8.42 -26.19
C VAL A 316 0.46 -9.76 -26.55
N PRO A 317 1.72 -9.78 -27.05
CA PRO A 317 2.43 -11.04 -27.31
C PRO A 317 2.47 -11.94 -26.07
N GLY A 318 2.33 -13.25 -26.29
CA GLY A 318 2.23 -14.26 -25.23
C GLY A 318 0.93 -14.24 -24.41
N ALA A 319 -0.02 -13.34 -24.69
CA ALA A 319 -1.33 -13.38 -24.04
C ALA A 319 -2.30 -14.29 -24.82
N GLY A 320 -3.03 -15.15 -24.10
CA GLY A 320 -4.03 -16.04 -24.73
C GLY A 320 -5.30 -15.34 -25.24
N ALA A 321 -5.49 -14.06 -24.88
CA ALA A 321 -6.61 -13.23 -25.31
C ALA A 321 -6.22 -11.75 -25.29
N PRO A 322 -6.93 -10.88 -26.04
CA PRO A 322 -6.76 -9.43 -25.93
C PRO A 322 -6.96 -8.96 -24.48
N LEU A 323 -6.09 -8.06 -24.02
CA LEU A 323 -6.10 -7.56 -22.65
C LEU A 323 -6.67 -6.14 -22.60
N GLU A 324 -7.28 -5.77 -21.47
CA GLU A 324 -7.74 -4.41 -21.23
C GLU A 324 -6.57 -3.44 -21.24
N LEU A 325 -6.63 -2.37 -22.04
CA LEU A 325 -5.57 -1.36 -22.08
C LEU A 325 -5.47 -0.56 -20.77
N MET A 326 -6.56 -0.45 -20.01
CA MET A 326 -6.60 0.33 -18.78
C MET A 326 -7.19 -0.48 -17.63
N PRO A 327 -6.56 -1.58 -17.21
CA PRO A 327 -7.06 -2.32 -16.06
C PRO A 327 -6.84 -1.49 -14.81
N THR A 328 -7.72 -1.59 -13.82
CA THR A 328 -7.65 -0.84 -12.55
C THR A 328 -6.43 -1.23 -11.71
N HIS A 329 -5.26 -0.68 -12.06
CA HIS A 329 -3.99 -0.98 -11.41
C HIS A 329 -3.29 0.28 -10.88
N PRO A 330 -2.37 0.13 -9.90
CA PRO A 330 -1.68 1.24 -9.24
C PRO A 330 -0.83 2.10 -10.18
N HIS A 331 -0.46 1.58 -11.35
CA HIS A 331 0.34 2.31 -12.34
C HIS A 331 -0.46 3.36 -13.13
N ASN A 332 -1.77 3.49 -12.89
CA ASN A 332 -2.64 4.49 -13.53
C ASN A 332 -2.88 5.73 -12.66
N MET A 333 -2.18 5.84 -11.53
CA MET A 333 -2.34 6.95 -10.58
C MET A 333 -2.12 8.32 -11.25
N PHE A 334 -1.29 8.37 -12.31
CA PHE A 334 -0.99 9.57 -13.09
C PHE A 334 -2.18 10.20 -13.81
N LEU A 335 -3.26 9.45 -14.05
CA LEU A 335 -4.46 9.97 -14.73
C LEU A 335 -5.56 10.39 -13.75
N GLN A 336 -5.38 10.10 -12.46
CA GLN A 336 -6.40 10.34 -11.44
C GLN A 336 -6.25 11.70 -10.76
N ILE A 337 -5.15 12.42 -11.01
CA ILE A 337 -4.77 13.67 -10.34
C ILE A 337 -4.56 14.75 -11.37
#